data_AF-A0A2Z5G7P0-F1
#
_entry.id   AF-A0A2Z5G7P0-F1
#
_cell.length_a   1.000
_cell.length_b   1.000
_cell.length_c   1.000
_cell.angle_alpha   90.00
_cell.angle_beta   90.00
_cell.angle_gamma   90.00
#
_symmetry.space_group_name_H-M   'P 1'
#
loop_
_entity.id
_entity.type
_entity.pdbx_description
1 polymer ?
#
loop_
_entity_poly.entity_id
_entity_poly.type
_entity_poly.pdbx_seq_one_letter_code
_entity_poly.pdbx_strand_id
1 'polypeptide(L)'
;MPLYFVIFLGMLVASMLLYVVAVGFVVATRRPTPIWIRAAAATRLQGANVALMWWNVGVGWLLYFNVYRIHVDMSALGDVALQAFSRGYTTRLPIVVLPYGLMCLLAMLGLWGEPGRISRRVLWGMATLLVLNILSTPFAAGAQGDIQEHGFTLKAYQQLQMAHLFRSMLVTIAAVWGIVEGWRLPRVDASIEGAIRS
;
A
#
# COMPACT_ATOMS: atom_id res chain seq x y z
N MET A 1 -9.57 -17.12 -12.21
CA MET A 1 -8.70 -16.36 -11.28
C MET A 1 -8.93 -16.85 -9.86
N PRO A 2 -7.89 -17.05 -9.03
CA PRO A 2 -8.05 -17.46 -7.64
C PRO A 2 -8.88 -16.45 -6.83
N LEU A 3 -9.64 -16.93 -5.82
CA LEU A 3 -10.53 -16.10 -5.01
C LEU A 3 -9.79 -14.93 -4.33
N TYR A 4 -8.60 -15.17 -3.77
CA TYR A 4 -7.81 -14.10 -3.13
C TYR A 4 -7.47 -12.95 -4.09
N PHE A 5 -7.30 -13.23 -5.38
CA PHE A 5 -7.00 -12.23 -6.38
C PHE A 5 -8.24 -11.37 -6.69
N VAL A 6 -9.42 -12.00 -6.72
CA VAL A 6 -10.70 -11.27 -6.85
C VAL A 6 -10.94 -10.35 -5.66
N ILE A 7 -10.69 -10.83 -4.44
CA ILE A 7 -10.79 -10.02 -3.21
C ILE A 7 -9.81 -8.85 -3.27
N PHE A 8 -8.56 -9.11 -3.66
CA PHE A 8 -7.54 -8.08 -3.84
C PHE A 8 -7.97 -6.99 -4.83
N LEU A 9 -8.43 -7.39 -6.03
CA LEU A 9 -8.94 -6.44 -7.03
C LEU A 9 -10.14 -5.65 -6.51
N GLY A 10 -11.07 -6.30 -5.81
CA GLY A 10 -12.21 -5.63 -5.18
C GLY A 10 -11.77 -4.54 -4.19
N MET A 11 -10.77 -4.81 -3.36
CA MET A 11 -10.19 -3.81 -2.45
C MET A 11 -9.56 -2.63 -3.20
N LEU A 12 -8.85 -2.89 -4.30
CA LEU A 12 -8.26 -1.82 -5.10
C LEU A 12 -9.31 -0.95 -5.80
N VAL A 13 -10.34 -1.56 -6.37
CA VAL A 13 -11.46 -0.85 -6.99
C VAL A 13 -12.18 0.01 -5.95
N ALA A 14 -12.51 -0.55 -4.79
CA ALA A 14 -13.13 0.20 -3.70
C ALA A 14 -12.26 1.39 -3.24
N SER A 15 -10.94 1.17 -3.12
CA SER A 15 -9.98 2.22 -2.80
C SER A 15 -10.01 3.36 -3.83
N MET A 16 -9.94 3.02 -5.12
CA MET A 16 -9.95 4.00 -6.20
C MET A 16 -11.27 4.78 -6.25
N LEU A 17 -12.41 4.12 -6.07
CA LEU A 17 -13.71 4.78 -6.00
C LEU A 17 -13.77 5.76 -4.82
N LEU A 18 -13.37 5.34 -3.62
CA LEU A 18 -13.33 6.22 -2.44
C LEU A 18 -12.45 7.43 -2.67
N TYR A 19 -11.28 7.27 -3.30
CA TYR A 19 -10.38 8.37 -3.61
C TYR A 19 -10.98 9.34 -4.64
N VAL A 20 -11.51 8.82 -5.75
CA VAL A 20 -12.09 9.65 -6.83
C VAL A 20 -13.29 10.43 -6.31
N VAL A 21 -14.17 9.80 -5.51
CA VAL A 21 -15.31 10.49 -4.91
C VAL A 21 -14.82 11.56 -3.92
N ALA A 22 -13.79 11.29 -3.12
CA ALA A 22 -13.22 12.28 -2.22
C ALA A 22 -12.64 13.48 -2.98
N VAL A 23 -11.88 13.25 -4.05
CA VAL A 23 -11.34 14.30 -4.92
C VAL A 23 -12.46 15.11 -5.55
N GLY A 24 -13.46 14.44 -6.15
CA GLY A 24 -14.62 15.08 -6.77
C GLY A 24 -15.37 15.98 -5.79
N PHE A 25 -15.59 15.51 -4.57
CA PHE A 25 -16.22 16.31 -3.51
C PHE A 25 -15.41 17.56 -3.17
N VAL A 26 -14.10 17.42 -2.92
CA VAL A 26 -13.23 18.55 -2.55
C VAL A 26 -13.15 19.58 -3.67
N VAL A 27 -13.05 19.13 -4.92
CA VAL A 27 -12.98 20.01 -6.10
C VAL A 27 -14.30 20.75 -6.31
N ALA A 28 -15.44 20.06 -6.20
CA ALA A 28 -16.75 20.65 -6.44
C ALA A 28 -17.17 21.62 -5.32
N THR A 29 -16.96 21.23 -4.06
CA THR A 29 -17.47 21.99 -2.90
C THR A 29 -16.46 22.97 -2.32
N ARG A 30 -15.16 22.80 -2.63
CA ARG A 30 -14.04 23.51 -1.99
C ARG A 30 -14.01 23.36 -0.47
N ARG A 31 -14.62 22.29 0.05
CA ARG A 31 -14.68 21.95 1.48
C ARG A 31 -13.93 20.65 1.76
N PRO A 32 -13.47 20.43 3.01
CA PRO A 32 -12.94 19.14 3.43
C PRO A 32 -13.96 18.02 3.25
N THR A 33 -13.48 16.79 3.00
CA THR A 33 -14.33 15.60 2.92
C THR A 33 -15.24 15.46 4.14
N PRO A 34 -16.51 15.06 3.93
CA PRO A 34 -17.43 14.84 5.03
C PRO A 34 -16.91 13.70 5.91
N ILE A 35 -17.24 13.80 7.19
CA ILE A 35 -16.77 12.88 8.21
C ILE A 35 -17.86 11.84 8.44
N TRP A 36 -17.54 10.58 8.16
CA TRP A 36 -18.43 9.43 8.42
C TRP A 36 -17.86 8.49 9.48
N ILE A 37 -16.54 8.51 9.71
CA ILE A 37 -15.87 7.66 10.68
C ILE A 37 -15.44 8.52 11.89
N ARG A 38 -16.03 8.23 13.06
CA ARG A 38 -15.78 8.99 14.30
C ARG A 38 -14.35 8.81 14.84
N ALA A 39 -13.88 9.75 15.66
CA ALA A 39 -12.50 9.85 16.16
C ALA A 39 -11.85 8.52 16.62
N ALA A 40 -12.54 7.76 17.48
CA ALA A 40 -11.97 6.51 18.02
C ALA A 40 -11.74 5.44 16.93
N ALA A 41 -12.70 5.29 16.01
CA ALA A 41 -12.59 4.37 14.89
C ALA A 41 -11.55 4.87 13.85
N ALA A 42 -11.55 6.18 13.56
CA ALA A 42 -10.57 6.79 12.66
C ALA A 42 -9.13 6.61 13.16
N THR A 43 -8.91 6.75 14.47
CA THR A 43 -7.59 6.54 15.10
C THR A 43 -7.12 5.08 14.96
N ARG A 44 -7.99 4.10 15.22
CA ARG A 44 -7.66 2.68 15.05
C ARG A 44 -7.36 2.34 13.59
N LEU A 45 -8.15 2.88 12.68
CA LEU A 45 -7.96 2.72 11.24
C LEU A 45 -6.63 3.31 10.76
N GLN A 46 -6.27 4.51 11.22
CA GLN A 46 -4.98 5.14 10.92
C GLN A 46 -3.82 4.29 11.46
N GLY A 47 -3.93 3.78 12.69
CA GLY A 47 -2.91 2.90 13.29
C GLY A 47 -2.73 1.60 12.50
N ALA A 48 -3.83 0.94 12.15
CA ALA A 48 -3.81 -0.28 11.33
C ALA A 48 -3.22 -0.02 9.94
N ASN A 49 -3.56 1.11 9.31
CA ASN A 49 -2.99 1.51 8.03
C ASN A 49 -1.46 1.71 8.13
N VAL A 50 -0.97 2.43 9.13
CA VAL A 50 0.48 2.62 9.34
C VAL A 50 1.19 1.29 9.60
N ALA A 51 0.62 0.41 10.41
CA ALA A 51 1.19 -0.92 10.65
C ALA A 51 1.29 -1.74 9.35
N LEU A 52 0.22 -1.74 8.53
CA LEU A 52 0.22 -2.40 7.24
C LEU A 52 1.17 -1.74 6.24
N MET A 53 1.36 -0.43 6.28
CA MET A 53 2.38 0.25 5.48
C MET A 53 3.77 -0.29 5.79
N TRP A 54 4.15 -0.40 7.06
CA TRP A 54 5.45 -0.95 7.45
C TRP A 54 5.63 -2.42 7.10
N TRP A 55 4.58 -3.23 7.25
CA TRP A 55 4.58 -4.59 6.73
C TRP A 55 4.87 -4.61 5.22
N ASN A 56 4.18 -3.77 4.44
CA ASN A 56 4.36 -3.69 3.00
C ASN A 56 5.71 -3.08 2.58
N VAL A 57 6.32 -2.20 3.38
CA VAL A 57 7.70 -1.74 3.19
C VAL A 57 8.65 -2.94 3.26
N GLY A 58 8.56 -3.73 4.34
CA GLY A 58 9.40 -4.91 4.52
C GLY A 58 9.24 -5.92 3.38
N VAL A 59 8.00 -6.26 3.04
CA VAL A 59 7.70 -7.18 1.92
C VAL A 59 8.16 -6.58 0.58
N GLY A 60 7.93 -5.29 0.33
CA GLY A 60 8.34 -4.62 -0.90
C GLY A 60 9.84 -4.71 -1.14
N TRP A 61 10.65 -4.37 -0.15
CA TRP A 61 12.11 -4.46 -0.24
C TRP A 61 12.62 -5.89 -0.28
N LEU A 62 12.00 -6.82 0.46
CA LEU A 62 12.31 -8.26 0.37
C LEU A 62 12.11 -8.76 -1.08
N LEU A 63 11.00 -8.41 -1.71
CA LEU A 63 10.71 -8.79 -3.09
C LEU A 63 11.72 -8.17 -4.07
N TYR A 64 12.03 -6.88 -3.90
CA TYR A 64 12.96 -6.14 -4.75
C TYR A 64 14.38 -6.71 -4.72
N PHE A 65 14.95 -6.86 -3.52
CA PHE A 65 16.33 -7.26 -3.34
C PHE A 65 16.56 -8.76 -3.48
N ASN A 66 15.55 -9.60 -3.22
CA ASN A 66 15.71 -11.05 -3.17
C ASN A 66 14.85 -11.75 -4.21
N VAL A 67 13.51 -11.72 -4.07
CA VAL A 67 12.62 -12.60 -4.85
C VAL A 67 12.69 -12.35 -6.35
N TYR A 68 12.75 -11.09 -6.79
CA TYR A 68 12.84 -10.81 -8.22
C TYR A 68 14.24 -11.09 -8.79
N ARG A 69 15.30 -10.95 -8.00
CA ARG A 69 16.64 -11.36 -8.43
C ARG A 69 16.77 -12.87 -8.60
N ILE A 70 16.09 -13.65 -7.76
CA ILE A 70 16.06 -15.12 -7.91
C ILE A 70 15.47 -15.53 -9.26
N HIS A 71 14.61 -14.74 -9.91
CA HIS A 71 14.17 -15.05 -11.27
C HIS A 71 15.34 -15.05 -12.28
N VAL A 72 16.34 -14.19 -12.09
CA VAL A 72 17.57 -14.19 -12.89
C VAL A 72 18.36 -15.47 -12.62
N ASP A 73 18.59 -15.80 -11.35
CA ASP A 73 19.36 -16.99 -10.96
C ASP A 73 18.70 -18.28 -11.46
N MET A 74 17.37 -18.37 -11.34
CA MET A 74 16.62 -19.53 -11.83
C MET A 74 16.59 -19.61 -13.36
N SER A 75 16.64 -18.47 -14.07
CA SER A 75 16.70 -18.48 -15.53
C SER A 75 17.99 -19.13 -16.06
N ALA A 76 19.11 -19.00 -15.33
CA ALA A 76 20.36 -19.66 -15.65
C ALA A 76 20.31 -21.19 -15.46
N LEU A 77 19.38 -21.70 -14.65
CA LEU A 77 19.15 -23.13 -14.42
C LEU A 77 18.17 -23.76 -15.42
N GLY A 78 17.55 -22.93 -16.28
CA GLY A 78 16.61 -23.34 -17.32
C GLY A 78 15.14 -23.05 -16.99
N ASP A 79 14.29 -23.09 -18.02
CA ASP A 79 12.89 -22.66 -17.96
C ASP A 79 12.05 -23.46 -16.96
N VAL A 80 12.35 -24.75 -16.77
CA VAL A 80 11.63 -25.59 -15.80
C VAL A 80 11.84 -25.08 -14.38
N ALA A 81 13.07 -24.71 -14.01
CA ALA A 81 13.39 -24.17 -12.69
C ALA A 81 12.72 -22.79 -12.49
N LEU A 82 12.78 -21.93 -13.50
CA LEU A 82 12.12 -20.63 -13.49
C LEU A 82 10.60 -20.74 -13.33
N GLN A 83 9.96 -21.64 -14.07
CA GLN A 83 8.51 -21.85 -13.97
C GLN A 83 8.11 -22.47 -12.62
N ALA A 84 8.89 -23.40 -12.09
CA ALA A 84 8.66 -23.99 -10.78
C ALA A 84 8.74 -22.91 -9.67
N PHE A 85 9.75 -22.03 -9.74
CA PHE A 85 9.88 -20.90 -8.84
C PHE A 85 8.70 -19.93 -8.96
N SER A 86 8.34 -19.52 -10.18
CA SER A 86 7.21 -18.61 -10.44
C SER A 86 5.88 -19.16 -9.94
N ARG A 87 5.61 -20.47 -10.12
CA ARG A 87 4.42 -21.12 -9.55
C ARG A 87 4.47 -21.16 -8.02
N GLY A 88 5.62 -21.46 -7.44
CA GLY A 88 5.83 -21.41 -5.99
C GLY A 88 5.62 -20.00 -5.42
N TYR A 89 6.05 -18.96 -6.11
CA TYR A 89 5.81 -17.58 -5.72
C TYR A 89 4.32 -17.21 -5.80
N THR A 90 3.65 -17.55 -6.91
CA THR A 90 2.24 -17.20 -7.13
C THR A 90 1.29 -17.83 -6.11
N THR A 91 1.56 -19.05 -5.64
CA THR A 91 0.78 -19.69 -4.56
C THR A 91 0.88 -18.96 -3.21
N ARG A 92 1.95 -18.19 -2.99
CA ARG A 92 2.18 -17.42 -1.75
C ARG A 92 1.77 -15.95 -1.88
N LEU A 93 1.33 -15.52 -3.06
CA LEU A 93 0.83 -14.16 -3.29
C LEU A 93 -0.26 -13.69 -2.31
N PRO A 94 -1.18 -14.53 -1.76
CA PRO A 94 -2.19 -14.04 -0.82
C PRO A 94 -1.59 -13.27 0.37
N ILE A 95 -0.42 -13.71 0.87
CA ILE A 95 0.28 -13.10 2.01
C ILE A 95 0.87 -11.72 1.63
N VAL A 96 1.06 -11.47 0.34
CA VAL A 96 1.58 -10.21 -0.20
C VAL A 96 0.44 -9.27 -0.62
N VAL A 97 -0.47 -9.76 -1.47
CA VAL A 97 -1.46 -8.90 -2.14
C VAL A 97 -2.65 -8.52 -1.25
N LEU A 98 -3.06 -9.40 -0.33
CA LEU A 98 -4.20 -9.08 0.55
C LEU A 98 -3.85 -7.99 1.57
N PRO A 99 -2.70 -8.03 2.29
CA PRO A 99 -2.31 -6.92 3.15
C PRO A 99 -2.09 -5.62 2.39
N TYR A 100 -1.55 -5.68 1.17
CA TYR A 100 -1.39 -4.52 0.30
C TYR A 100 -2.75 -3.91 -0.08
N GLY A 101 -3.71 -4.72 -0.54
CA GLY A 101 -5.04 -4.23 -0.89
C GLY A 101 -5.79 -3.66 0.32
N LEU A 102 -5.66 -4.30 1.48
CA LEU A 102 -6.24 -3.81 2.73
C LEU A 102 -5.62 -2.47 3.16
N MET A 103 -4.30 -2.34 3.08
CA MET A 103 -3.59 -1.08 3.35
C MET A 103 -4.15 0.06 2.48
N CYS A 104 -4.24 -0.16 1.17
CA CYS A 104 -4.83 0.82 0.25
C CYS A 104 -6.25 1.22 0.65
N LEU A 105 -7.10 0.23 0.98
CA LEU A 105 -8.48 0.47 1.37
C LEU A 105 -8.58 1.29 2.66
N LEU A 106 -7.80 0.92 3.69
CA LEU A 106 -7.77 1.66 4.96
C LEU A 106 -7.28 3.09 4.75
N ALA A 107 -6.26 3.32 3.93
CA ALA A 107 -5.79 4.67 3.64
C ALA A 107 -6.88 5.56 3.02
N MET A 108 -7.67 5.02 2.08
CA MET A 108 -8.77 5.79 1.44
C MET A 108 -9.93 6.02 2.40
N LEU A 109 -10.30 5.02 3.21
CA LEU A 109 -11.28 5.20 4.27
C LEU A 109 -10.84 6.26 5.29
N GLY A 110 -9.53 6.40 5.52
CA GLY A 110 -8.95 7.43 6.38
C GLY A 110 -9.29 8.86 5.94
N LEU A 111 -9.53 9.11 4.65
CA LEU A 111 -9.95 10.42 4.14
C LEU A 111 -11.37 10.81 4.59
N TRP A 112 -12.19 9.84 4.97
CA TRP A 112 -13.58 10.00 5.41
C TRP A 112 -13.72 9.96 6.94
N GLY A 113 -12.60 9.86 7.66
CA GLY A 113 -12.58 9.89 9.12
C GLY A 113 -12.31 11.26 9.71
N GLU A 114 -12.63 11.40 11.00
CA GLU A 114 -12.19 12.55 11.77
C GLU A 114 -10.65 12.66 11.75
N PRO A 115 -10.10 13.88 11.71
CA PRO A 115 -8.67 14.09 11.92
C PRO A 115 -8.27 13.41 13.23
N GLY A 116 -7.39 12.43 13.13
CA GLY A 116 -6.90 11.66 14.27
C GLY A 116 -5.51 12.13 14.63
N ARG A 117 -4.60 11.17 14.82
CA ARG A 117 -3.18 11.44 15.07
C ARG A 117 -2.47 12.03 13.86
N ILE A 118 -2.94 11.70 12.66
CA ILE A 118 -2.34 12.13 11.40
C ILE A 118 -3.15 13.29 10.82
N SER A 119 -2.45 14.37 10.43
CA SER A 119 -3.08 15.54 9.81
C SER A 119 -3.77 15.20 8.48
N ARG A 120 -4.84 15.91 8.13
CA ARG A 120 -5.57 15.70 6.86
C ARG A 120 -4.66 15.82 5.64
N ARG A 121 -3.72 16.77 5.64
CA ARG A 121 -2.77 16.96 4.55
C ARG A 121 -1.91 15.70 4.32
N VAL A 122 -1.48 15.07 5.40
CA VAL A 122 -0.66 13.86 5.35
C VAL A 122 -1.49 12.66 4.93
N LEU A 123 -2.73 12.52 5.41
CA LEU A 123 -3.67 11.50 4.93
C LEU A 123 -3.88 11.59 3.41
N TRP A 124 -4.07 12.81 2.89
CA TRP A 124 -4.14 13.04 1.45
C TRP A 124 -2.86 12.67 0.73
N GLY A 125 -1.70 13.10 1.23
CA GLY A 125 -0.41 12.75 0.64
C GLY A 125 -0.18 11.24 0.57
N MET A 126 -0.43 10.52 1.67
CA MET A 126 -0.35 9.06 1.71
C MET A 126 -1.33 8.39 0.74
N ALA A 127 -2.59 8.84 0.71
CA ALA A 127 -3.59 8.34 -0.22
C ALA A 127 -3.13 8.54 -1.68
N THR A 128 -2.66 9.72 -2.05
CA THR A 128 -2.15 9.98 -3.40
C THR A 128 -0.97 9.07 -3.77
N LEU A 129 0.00 8.88 -2.87
CA LEU A 129 1.12 7.95 -3.10
C LEU A 129 0.62 6.51 -3.31
N LEU A 130 -0.38 6.07 -2.55
CA LEU A 130 -0.96 4.74 -2.72
C LEU A 130 -1.77 4.61 -4.01
N VAL A 131 -2.45 5.65 -4.48
CA VAL A 131 -3.09 5.66 -5.80
C VAL A 131 -2.04 5.53 -6.91
N LEU A 132 -0.93 6.28 -6.84
CA LEU A 132 0.17 6.13 -7.78
C LEU A 132 0.75 4.71 -7.76
N ASN A 133 0.83 4.10 -6.58
CA ASN A 133 1.25 2.71 -6.43
C ASN A 133 0.27 1.75 -7.11
N ILE A 134 -1.05 1.91 -6.90
CA ILE A 134 -2.09 1.12 -7.57
C ILE A 134 -1.96 1.24 -9.09
N LEU A 135 -1.85 2.47 -9.60
CA LEU A 135 -1.73 2.75 -11.03
C LEU A 135 -0.48 2.14 -11.68
N SER A 136 0.57 1.90 -10.89
CA SER A 136 1.77 1.20 -11.36
C SER A 136 1.69 -0.33 -11.30
N THR A 137 0.66 -0.89 -10.66
CA THR A 137 0.48 -2.35 -10.50
C THR A 137 0.37 -3.10 -11.85
N PRO A 138 -0.33 -2.59 -12.88
CA PRO A 138 -0.41 -3.28 -14.18
C PRO A 138 0.96 -3.50 -14.84
N PHE A 139 1.92 -2.58 -14.70
CA PHE A 139 3.24 -2.73 -15.31
C PHE A 139 4.05 -3.86 -14.66
N ALA A 140 3.99 -3.97 -13.34
CA ALA A 140 4.62 -5.05 -12.60
C ALA A 140 3.93 -6.40 -12.88
N ALA A 141 2.59 -6.42 -12.87
CA ALA A 141 1.82 -7.63 -13.12
C ALA A 141 2.01 -8.14 -14.56
N GLY A 142 2.01 -7.25 -15.55
CA GLY A 142 2.27 -7.60 -16.94
C GLY A 142 3.68 -8.17 -17.14
N ALA A 143 4.70 -7.53 -16.59
CA ALA A 143 6.07 -8.03 -16.66
C ALA A 143 6.25 -9.40 -15.97
N GLN A 144 5.61 -9.61 -14.82
CA GLN A 144 5.60 -10.91 -14.13
C GLN A 144 4.88 -11.99 -14.97
N GLY A 145 3.77 -11.62 -15.60
CA GLY A 145 3.03 -12.50 -16.51
C GLY A 145 3.88 -12.91 -17.72
N ASP A 146 4.55 -11.95 -18.36
CA ASP A 146 5.44 -12.20 -19.49
C ASP A 146 6.57 -13.17 -19.11
N ILE A 147 7.22 -12.96 -17.95
CA ILE A 147 8.28 -13.86 -17.46
C ILE A 147 7.75 -15.27 -17.20
N GLN A 148 6.53 -15.38 -16.69
CA GLN A 148 5.92 -16.66 -16.37
C GLN A 148 5.47 -17.44 -17.62
N GLU A 149 4.95 -16.74 -18.63
CA GLU A 149 4.40 -17.35 -19.85
C GLU A 149 5.45 -17.60 -20.92
N HIS A 150 6.38 -16.65 -21.11
CA HIS A 150 7.33 -16.64 -22.23
C HIS A 150 8.79 -16.84 -21.80
N GLY A 151 9.04 -17.05 -20.50
CA GLY A 151 10.37 -17.20 -19.94
C GLY A 151 11.06 -15.86 -19.68
N PHE A 152 12.29 -15.93 -19.17
CA PHE A 152 13.03 -14.73 -18.77
C PHE A 152 13.43 -13.88 -19.98
N THR A 153 13.10 -12.58 -19.92
CA THR A 153 13.71 -11.58 -20.80
C THR A 153 14.24 -10.43 -19.98
N LEU A 154 15.39 -9.87 -20.40
CA LEU A 154 15.98 -8.72 -19.71
C LEU A 154 15.01 -7.53 -19.66
N LYS A 155 14.23 -7.32 -20.72
CA LYS A 155 13.24 -6.24 -20.81
C LYS A 155 12.12 -6.42 -19.78
N ALA A 156 11.50 -7.60 -19.70
CA ALA A 156 10.44 -7.85 -18.74
C ALA A 156 10.98 -7.76 -17.30
N TYR A 157 12.18 -8.28 -17.05
CA TYR A 157 12.83 -8.15 -15.75
C TYR A 157 13.10 -6.70 -15.35
N GLN A 158 13.63 -5.87 -16.25
CA GLN A 158 13.85 -4.45 -15.99
C GLN A 158 12.54 -3.71 -15.71
N GLN A 159 11.49 -3.99 -16.48
CA GLN A 159 10.17 -3.42 -16.24
C GLN A 159 9.63 -3.82 -14.86
N LEU A 160 9.72 -5.11 -14.50
CA LEU A 160 9.31 -5.61 -13.19
C LEU A 160 10.07 -4.91 -12.06
N GLN A 161 11.40 -4.83 -12.17
CA GLN A 161 12.26 -4.19 -11.18
C GLN A 161 11.95 -2.70 -11.04
N MET A 162 11.80 -1.97 -12.15
CA MET A 162 11.52 -0.53 -12.11
C MET A 162 10.13 -0.23 -11.55
N ALA A 163 9.10 -0.96 -12.00
CA ALA A 163 7.75 -0.80 -11.48
C ALA A 163 7.70 -1.11 -9.98
N HIS A 164 8.40 -2.16 -9.54
CA HIS A 164 8.41 -2.53 -8.12
C HIS A 164 9.27 -1.62 -7.25
N LEU A 165 10.39 -1.09 -7.76
CA LEU A 165 11.18 -0.06 -7.08
C LEU A 165 10.32 1.18 -6.83
N PHE A 166 9.65 1.66 -7.87
CA PHE A 166 8.75 2.81 -7.78
C PHE A 166 7.67 2.57 -6.70
N ARG A 167 7.02 1.40 -6.73
CA ARG A 167 6.02 1.01 -5.72
C ARG A 167 6.60 0.99 -4.31
N SER A 168 7.76 0.37 -4.13
CA SER A 168 8.41 0.24 -2.82
C SER A 168 8.80 1.61 -2.26
N MET A 169 9.28 2.51 -3.11
CA MET A 169 9.57 3.90 -2.75
C MET A 169 8.31 4.65 -2.31
N LEU A 170 7.21 4.57 -3.08
CA LEU A 170 5.95 5.23 -2.74
C LEU A 170 5.40 4.77 -1.38
N VAL A 171 5.39 3.45 -1.12
CA VAL A 171 4.94 2.93 0.18
C VAL A 171 5.88 3.35 1.30
N THR A 172 7.20 3.34 1.06
CA THR A 172 8.20 3.75 2.06
C THR A 172 8.02 5.21 2.45
N ILE A 173 7.85 6.11 1.47
CA ILE A 173 7.60 7.54 1.73
C ILE A 173 6.31 7.72 2.52
N ALA A 174 5.23 7.02 2.13
CA ALA A 174 3.95 7.09 2.84
C ALA A 174 4.07 6.57 4.29
N ALA A 175 4.78 5.45 4.51
CA ALA A 175 5.00 4.86 5.82
C ALA A 175 5.80 5.78 6.75
N VAL A 176 6.86 6.41 6.22
CA VAL A 176 7.69 7.39 6.94
C VAL A 176 6.85 8.61 7.33
N TRP A 177 6.04 9.16 6.42
CA TRP A 177 5.13 10.25 6.76
C TRP A 177 4.12 9.85 7.84
N GLY A 178 3.57 8.63 7.77
CA GLY A 178 2.66 8.10 8.77
C GLY A 178 3.29 8.07 10.18
N ILE A 179 4.58 7.72 10.29
CA ILE A 179 5.34 7.79 11.55
C ILE A 179 5.61 9.24 11.95
N VAL A 180 6.26 10.02 11.09
CA VAL A 180 6.74 11.37 11.43
C VAL A 180 5.59 12.27 11.91
N GLU A 181 4.41 12.13 11.30
CA GLU A 181 3.26 12.96 11.60
C GLU A 181 2.32 12.31 12.64
N GLY A 182 2.24 10.98 12.69
CA GLY A 182 1.42 10.26 13.67
C GLY A 182 2.05 10.11 15.06
N TRP A 183 3.38 10.28 15.19
CA TRP A 183 4.12 10.19 16.45
C TRP A 183 4.55 11.53 17.05
N ARG A 184 4.08 12.67 16.50
CA ARG A 184 4.10 13.91 17.28
C ARG A 184 3.28 13.63 18.55
N LEU A 185 4.00 13.57 19.68
CA LEU A 185 3.56 13.09 20.99
C LEU A 185 2.14 13.52 21.36
N PRO A 186 1.39 12.71 22.15
CA PRO A 186 0.12 13.17 22.70
C PRO A 186 0.34 14.53 23.38
N ARG A 187 -0.52 15.50 23.07
CA ARG A 187 -0.75 16.59 24.03
C ARG A 187 -1.14 15.89 25.32
N VAL A 188 -0.30 16.01 26.34
CA VAL A 188 -0.60 15.53 27.68
C VAL A 188 -2.03 15.95 27.97
N ASP A 189 -2.89 14.98 28.23
CA ASP A 189 -4.29 15.26 28.51
C ASP A 189 -4.36 16.33 29.60
N ALA A 190 -5.15 17.38 29.36
CA ALA A 190 -5.39 18.44 30.35
C ALA A 190 -5.98 17.90 31.68
N SER A 191 -6.37 16.62 31.73
CA SER A 191 -6.74 15.91 32.95
C SER A 191 -5.55 15.60 33.88
N ILE A 192 -4.33 15.47 33.36
CA ILE A 192 -3.12 15.25 34.18
C ILE A 192 -2.59 16.59 34.71
N GLU A 193 -2.65 17.68 33.93
CA GLU A 193 -2.29 19.02 34.43
C GLU A 193 -3.22 19.51 35.55
N GLY A 194 -4.50 19.11 35.54
CA GLY A 194 -5.43 19.38 36.63
C GLY A 194 -5.11 18.62 37.92
N ALA A 195 -4.59 17.40 37.81
CA ALA A 195 -4.25 16.54 38.95
C ALA A 195 -2.89 16.86 39.59
N ILE A 196 -2.00 17.55 38.88
CA ILE A 196 -0.69 17.98 39.40
C ILE A 196 -0.78 19.36 40.09
N ARG A 197 -1.87 20.11 39.86
CA ARG A 197 -2.13 21.44 40.45
C ARG A 197 -3.17 21.43 41.59
N SER A 198 -3.70 20.27 41.97
CA SER A 198 -4.59 20.05 43.12
C SER A 198 -3.85 19.35 44.24
#